data_AF-V4B2I9-F1
#
_entry.id   AF-V4B2I9-F1
#
_cell.length_a   1.000
_cell.length_b   1.000
_cell.length_c   1.000
_cell.angle_alpha   90.00
_cell.angle_beta   90.00
_cell.angle_gamma   90.00
#
_symmetry.space_group_name_H-M   'P 1'
#
loop_
_entity.id
_entity.type
_entity.pdbx_description
1 polymer ?
#
loop_
_entity_poly.entity_id
_entity_poly.type
_entity_poly.pdbx_seq_one_letter_code
_entity_poly.pdbx_strand_id
1 'polypeptide(L)' 'SRKQREFINDTYKDEHYWEKRRKNNDAARRSREKRRYHDMVLENRICDLSKENSDLRSELSAIKRKFNL' A
#
# COMPACT_ATOMS: atom_id res chain seq x y z
N SER A 1 0.41 24.96 -5.49
CA SER A 1 1.23 24.55 -6.65
C SER A 1 2.47 23.83 -6.14
N ARG A 2 2.86 22.69 -6.73
CA ARG A 2 4.12 22.00 -6.33
C ARG A 2 5.29 22.89 -6.76
N LYS A 3 6.22 23.19 -5.84
CA LYS A 3 7.43 23.97 -6.14
C LYS A 3 8.15 23.32 -7.32
N GLN A 4 8.42 24.11 -8.36
CA GLN A 4 9.16 23.67 -9.53
C GLN A 4 10.56 23.22 -9.07
N ARG A 5 10.97 22.03 -9.50
CA ARG A 5 12.27 21.49 -9.13
C ARG A 5 13.32 22.20 -9.97
N GLU A 6 14.18 22.97 -9.33
CA GLU A 6 15.40 23.45 -9.96
C GLU A 6 16.41 22.31 -9.94
N PHE A 7 16.82 21.89 -11.14
CA PHE A 7 17.86 20.88 -11.30
C PHE A 7 19.22 21.56 -11.22
N ILE A 8 20.12 20.95 -10.47
CA ILE A 8 21.52 21.37 -10.45
C ILE A 8 22.11 21.03 -11.83
N ASN A 9 22.75 22.00 -12.47
CA ASN A 9 23.49 21.83 -13.71
C ASN A 9 24.52 20.68 -13.56
N ASP A 10 24.70 19.89 -14.61
CA ASP A 10 25.51 18.66 -14.53
C ASP A 10 26.95 18.90 -14.07
N THR A 11 27.53 20.05 -14.43
CA THR A 11 28.86 20.50 -14.02
C THR A 11 29.00 20.78 -12.52
N TYR A 12 27.89 20.94 -11.79
CA TYR A 12 27.89 21.22 -10.34
C TYR A 12 27.42 20.03 -9.50
N LYS A 13 27.34 18.82 -10.10
CA LYS A 13 27.03 17.58 -9.36
C LYS A 13 28.29 17.08 -8.65
N ASP A 14 28.50 17.55 -7.44
CA ASP A 14 29.58 17.13 -6.55
C ASP A 14 29.25 15.83 -5.79
N GLU A 15 30.21 15.35 -4.99
CA GLU A 15 30.04 14.14 -4.18
C GLU A 15 28.87 14.28 -3.18
N HIS A 16 28.70 15.47 -2.59
CA HIS A 16 27.61 15.76 -1.66
C HIS A 16 26.23 15.66 -2.32
N TYR A 17 26.10 16.13 -3.56
CA TYR A 17 24.91 15.92 -4.38
C TYR A 17 24.63 14.43 -4.59
N TRP A 18 25.64 13.64 -4.97
CA TRP A 18 25.47 12.20 -5.19
C TRP A 18 25.11 11.45 -3.92
N GLU A 19 25.67 11.80 -2.77
CA GLU A 19 25.25 11.26 -1.48
C GLU A 19 23.78 11.54 -1.18
N LYS A 20 23.32 12.79 -1.34
CA LYS A 20 21.91 13.15 -1.16
C LYS A 20 21.01 12.40 -2.14
N ARG A 21 21.45 12.25 -3.39
CA ARG A 21 20.72 11.53 -4.44
C ARG A 21 20.58 10.04 -4.09
N ARG A 22 21.65 9.39 -3.62
CA ARG A 22 21.65 8.00 -3.14
C ARG A 22 20.71 7.84 -1.94
N LYS A 23 20.80 8.73 -0.93
CA LYS A 23 19.91 8.72 0.25
C LYS A 23 18.44 8.89 -0.13
N ASN A 24 18.12 9.79 -1.05
CA ASN A 24 16.74 9.98 -1.51
C ASN A 24 16.21 8.75 -2.27
N ASN A 25 17.05 8.12 -3.11
CA ASN A 25 16.68 6.89 -3.80
C ASN A 25 16.39 5.75 -2.82
N ASP A 26 17.23 5.59 -1.79
CA ASP A 26 17.00 4.57 -0.76
C ASP A 26 15.71 4.85 0.04
N ALA A 27 15.48 6.10 0.45
CA ALA A 27 14.24 6.50 1.10
C ALA A 27 13.01 6.26 0.22
N ALA A 28 13.09 6.55 -1.08
CA ALA A 28 12.02 6.30 -2.04
C ALA A 28 11.76 4.80 -2.22
N ARG A 29 12.81 3.97 -2.27
CA ARG A 29 12.70 2.51 -2.32
C ARG A 29 12.00 1.97 -1.07
N ARG A 30 12.46 2.32 0.12
CA ARG A 30 11.83 1.93 1.40
C ARG A 30 10.36 2.38 1.48
N SER A 31 10.06 3.60 1.02
CA SER A 31 8.69 4.11 0.97
C SER A 31 7.79 3.28 0.05
N ARG A 32 8.29 2.85 -1.11
CA ARG A 32 7.56 1.98 -2.04
C ARG A 32 7.37 0.58 -1.46
N GLU A 33 8.39 0.00 -0.86
CA GLU A 33 8.32 -1.31 -0.19
C GLU A 33 7.29 -1.31 0.95
N LYS A 34 7.31 -0.26 1.79
CA LYS A 34 6.33 -0.09 2.86
C LYS A 34 4.90 -0.02 2.33
N ARG A 35 4.66 0.74 1.25
CA ARG A 35 3.33 0.80 0.61
C ARG A 35 2.90 -0.56 0.07
N ARG A 36 3.76 -1.24 -0.69
CA ARG A 36 3.47 -2.56 -1.24
C ARG A 36 3.10 -3.57 -0.14
N TYR A 37 3.85 -3.58 0.96
CA TYR A 37 3.54 -4.44 2.10
C TYR A 37 2.17 -4.10 2.70
N HIS A 38 1.89 -2.81 2.92
CA HIS A 38 0.60 -2.37 3.44
C HIS A 38 -0.56 -2.77 2.51
N ASP A 39 -0.41 -2.57 1.20
CA ASP A 39 -1.43 -2.92 0.21
C ASP A 39 -1.69 -4.44 0.21
N MET A 40 -0.63 -5.26 0.25
CA MET A 40 -0.74 -6.72 0.36
C MET A 40 -1.48 -7.15 1.65
N VAL A 41 -1.17 -6.53 2.79
CA VAL A 41 -1.85 -6.83 4.06
C VAL A 41 -3.34 -6.46 3.98
N LEU A 42 -3.66 -5.33 3.35
CA LEU A 42 -5.05 -4.90 3.16
C LEU A 42 -5.81 -5.86 2.24
N GLU A 43 -5.20 -6.28 1.13
CA GLU A 43 -5.78 -7.26 0.20
C GLU A 43 -6.08 -8.59 0.90
N ASN A 44 -5.15 -9.10 1.70
CA ASN A 44 -5.37 -10.30 2.51
C ASN A 44 -6.54 -10.11 3.49
N ARG A 45 -6.59 -8.96 4.19
CA ARG A 45 -7.68 -8.66 5.12
C ARG A 45 -9.04 -8.58 4.42
N ILE A 46 -9.10 -8.01 3.22
CA ILE A 46 -10.31 -7.96 2.41
C ILE A 46 -10.75 -9.39 2.04
N CYS A 47 -9.82 -10.24 1.58
CA CYS A 47 -10.11 -11.63 1.24
C CYS A 47 -10.70 -12.39 2.44
N ASP A 48 -10.07 -12.28 3.62
CA ASP A 48 -10.50 -12.95 4.84
C ASP A 48 -11.90 -12.49 5.27
N LEU A 49 -12.15 -11.17 5.30
CA LEU A 49 -13.44 -10.60 5.67
C LEU A 49 -14.54 -10.94 4.65
N SER A 50 -14.21 -10.98 3.36
CA SER A 50 -15.15 -11.39 2.31
C SER A 50 -15.58 -12.84 2.49
N LYS A 51 -14.63 -13.73 2.84
CA LYS A 51 -14.93 -15.14 3.14
C LYS A 51 -15.81 -15.25 4.38
N GLU A 52 -15.41 -14.65 5.49
CA GLU A 52 -16.16 -14.66 6.75
C GLU A 52 -17.60 -14.14 6.56
N ASN A 53 -17.78 -13.05 5.81
CA ASN A 53 -19.10 -12.49 5.52
C ASN A 53 -19.95 -13.44 4.67
N SER A 54 -19.34 -14.16 3.72
CA SER A 54 -20.03 -15.18 2.93
C SER A 54 -20.51 -16.33 3.81
N ASP A 55 -19.65 -16.83 4.70
CA ASP A 55 -19.95 -17.92 5.63
C ASP A 55 -21.09 -17.51 6.59
N LEU A 56 -20.99 -16.33 7.21
CA LEU A 56 -22.04 -15.79 8.09
C LEU A 56 -23.37 -15.61 7.38
N ARG A 57 -23.37 -15.14 6.13
CA ARG A 57 -24.60 -15.02 5.32
C ARG A 57 -25.20 -16.38 5.00
N SER A 58 -24.37 -17.38 4.74
CA SER A 58 -24.82 -18.76 4.52
C SER A 58 -25.49 -19.33 5.77
N GLU A 59 -24.84 -19.19 6.93
CA GLU A 59 -25.38 -19.61 8.23
C GLU A 59 -26.70 -18.90 8.56
N LEU A 60 -26.74 -17.57 8.39
CA LEU A 60 -27.96 -16.79 8.59
C LEU A 60 -29.09 -17.25 7.67
N SER A 61 -28.78 -17.55 6.41
CA SER A 61 -29.76 -18.03 5.45
C SER A 61 -30.26 -19.45 5.77
N ALA A 62 -29.39 -20.30 6.34
CA ALA A 62 -29.78 -21.62 6.83
C ALA A 62 -30.70 -21.52 8.05
N ILE A 63 -30.41 -20.62 8.99
CA ILE A 63 -31.26 -20.33 10.15
C ILE A 63 -32.62 -19.80 9.69
N LYS A 64 -32.64 -18.78 8.82
CA LYS A 64 -33.89 -18.22 8.28
C LYS A 64 -34.76 -19.29 7.63
N ARG A 65 -34.17 -20.16 6.80
CA ARG A 65 -34.86 -21.31 6.22
C ARG A 65 -35.39 -22.29 7.27
N LYS A 66 -34.59 -22.62 8.29
CA LYS A 66 -35.00 -23.54 9.37
C LYS A 66 -36.21 -23.02 10.16
N PHE A 67 -36.32 -21.70 10.34
CA PHE A 67 -37.38 -21.06 11.12
C PHE A 67 -38.47 -20.39 10.28
N ASN A 68 -38.46 -20.57 8.95
CA ASN A 68 -39.38 -19.92 8.01
C ASN A 68 -39.47 -18.39 8.18
N LEU A 69 -38.33 -17.74 8.44
CA LEU A 69 -38.18 -16.28 8.56
C LEU A 69 -37.81 -15.61 7.24
#